data_AF-A0A323URK5-F1
#
_entry.id   AF-A0A323URK5-F1
#
_cell.length_a   1.000
_cell.length_b   1.000
_cell.length_c   1.000
_cell.angle_alpha   90.00
_cell.angle_beta   90.00
_cell.angle_gamma   90.00
#
_symmetry.space_group_name_H-M   'P 1'
#
loop_
_entity.id
_entity.type
_entity.pdbx_description
1 polymer ?
#
loop_
_entity_poly.entity_id
_entity_poly.type
_entity_poly.pdbx_seq_one_letter_code
_entity_poly.pdbx_strand_id
1 'polypeptide(L)'
;MHNTLLMIPLLWLGVGLASPADADQSMFYGGCVDASGTPVIAQLAPDQAVAVQSVSGTDGAVIRYNPAVVPKLGEAGHLFLFAHECARLNLGMAPGEPRNRDDSRRADCWAGSSLLRSGLMSLDDLGDLQARFSGLGAAEWSLLPGPPRRIDLLSCPRHLSPSLSAPAFGQETWNACARRCGDALYACQHGSGSSSKAQCETRHEACMAGCETGPDAR
;
A
#
# COMPACT_ATOMS: atom_id res chain seq x y z
N MET A 1 -39.15 -70.02 -7.96
CA MET A 1 -37.70 -70.06 -7.66
C MET A 1 -37.15 -68.69 -8.00
N HIS A 2 -36.94 -67.83 -6.99
CA HIS A 2 -36.60 -66.42 -7.17
C HIS A 2 -35.07 -66.24 -7.15
N ASN A 3 -34.52 -65.66 -8.22
CA ASN A 3 -33.11 -65.31 -8.37
C ASN A 3 -32.94 -63.81 -8.11
N THR A 4 -32.37 -63.45 -6.95
CA THR A 4 -32.19 -62.06 -6.53
C THR A 4 -30.86 -61.52 -7.06
N LEU A 5 -30.95 -60.53 -7.96
CA LEU A 5 -29.81 -59.76 -8.48
C LEU A 5 -29.24 -58.83 -7.39
N LEU A 6 -27.90 -58.88 -7.23
CA LEU A 6 -27.10 -57.90 -6.50
C LEU A 6 -27.18 -56.53 -7.18
N MET A 7 -27.53 -55.47 -6.43
CA MET A 7 -27.21 -54.08 -6.77
C MET A 7 -26.10 -53.57 -5.85
N ILE A 8 -24.99 -53.16 -6.47
CA ILE A 8 -23.82 -52.54 -5.86
C ILE A 8 -24.08 -51.02 -5.78
N PRO A 9 -23.97 -50.36 -4.61
CA PRO A 9 -24.05 -48.91 -4.55
C PRO A 9 -22.70 -48.29 -4.90
N LEU A 10 -22.68 -47.43 -5.92
CA LEU A 10 -21.51 -46.62 -6.30
C LEU A 10 -21.40 -45.42 -5.35
N LEU A 11 -20.38 -45.44 -4.49
CA LEU A 11 -20.00 -44.34 -3.61
C LEU A 11 -19.36 -43.22 -4.47
N TRP A 12 -20.07 -42.11 -4.68
CA TRP A 12 -19.50 -40.92 -5.32
C TRP A 12 -18.65 -40.14 -4.31
N LEU A 13 -17.33 -40.21 -4.45
CA LEU A 13 -16.39 -39.29 -3.81
C LEU A 13 -16.57 -37.89 -4.42
N GLY A 14 -17.28 -37.01 -3.71
CA GLY A 14 -17.27 -35.58 -3.99
C GLY A 14 -15.93 -34.98 -3.57
N VAL A 15 -14.99 -34.87 -4.50
CA VAL A 15 -13.78 -34.06 -4.34
C VAL A 15 -14.21 -32.60 -4.39
N GLY A 16 -14.27 -31.96 -3.22
CA GLY A 16 -14.49 -30.52 -3.13
C GLY A 16 -13.31 -29.78 -3.77
N LEU A 17 -13.56 -29.19 -4.95
CA LEU A 17 -12.68 -28.19 -5.54
C LEU A 17 -12.73 -26.96 -4.62
N ALA A 18 -11.74 -26.85 -3.74
CA ALA A 18 -11.46 -25.58 -3.08
C ALA A 18 -10.99 -24.61 -4.18
N SER A 19 -11.83 -23.63 -4.52
CA SER A 19 -11.39 -22.50 -5.33
C SER A 19 -10.18 -21.85 -4.65
N PRO A 20 -9.10 -21.56 -5.38
CA PRO A 20 -8.08 -20.67 -4.83
C PRO A 20 -8.79 -19.35 -4.54
N ALA A 21 -8.81 -18.94 -3.28
CA ALA A 21 -9.10 -17.56 -2.94
C ALA A 21 -8.07 -16.74 -3.74
N ASP A 22 -8.55 -15.92 -4.67
CA ASP A 22 -7.77 -14.86 -5.26
C ASP A 22 -7.16 -14.09 -4.10
N ALA A 23 -5.86 -14.32 -3.87
CA ALA A 23 -5.08 -13.44 -3.05
C ALA A 23 -5.17 -12.10 -3.76
N ASP A 24 -6.05 -11.24 -3.24
CA ASP A 24 -6.08 -9.82 -3.54
C ASP A 24 -4.70 -9.30 -3.15
N GLN A 25 -3.77 -9.39 -4.09
CA GLN A 25 -2.50 -8.70 -4.07
C GLN A 25 -2.82 -7.23 -4.30
N SER A 26 -3.58 -6.68 -3.36
CA SER A 26 -3.63 -5.26 -3.13
C SER A 26 -2.18 -4.84 -3.00
N MET A 27 -1.74 -4.00 -3.93
CA MET A 27 -0.44 -3.38 -3.93
C MET A 27 -0.41 -2.50 -2.67
N PHE A 28 -0.11 -3.11 -1.53
CA PHE A 28 -0.40 -2.56 -0.22
C PHE A 28 0.71 -1.59 0.16
N TYR A 29 0.64 -0.37 -0.36
CA TYR A 29 1.20 0.79 0.35
C TYR A 29 0.29 1.05 1.56
N GLY A 30 0.40 0.19 2.57
CA GLY A 30 -0.32 0.32 3.83
C GLY A 30 0.17 1.54 4.59
N GLY A 31 -0.71 2.50 4.85
CA GLY A 31 -0.37 3.68 5.66
C GLY A 31 -0.30 4.99 4.89
N CYS A 32 -1.01 5.12 3.77
CA CYS A 32 -1.26 6.45 3.24
C CYS A 32 -2.17 7.26 4.18
N VAL A 33 -1.73 8.46 4.54
CA VAL A 33 -2.53 9.42 5.29
C VAL A 33 -2.48 10.79 4.63
N ASP A 34 -3.57 11.54 4.73
CA ASP A 34 -3.61 12.94 4.31
C ASP A 34 -2.82 13.85 5.27
N ALA A 35 -2.82 15.16 4.99
CA ALA A 35 -2.14 16.15 5.82
C ALA A 35 -2.69 16.27 7.26
N SER A 36 -3.90 15.79 7.52
CA SER A 36 -4.52 15.75 8.85
C SER A 36 -4.24 14.43 9.58
N GLY A 37 -3.52 13.50 8.95
CA GLY A 37 -3.29 12.16 9.48
C GLY A 37 -4.45 11.19 9.25
N THR A 38 -5.46 11.56 8.46
CA THR A 38 -6.60 10.70 8.15
C THR A 38 -6.16 9.60 7.18
N PRO A 39 -6.46 8.31 7.45
CA PRO A 39 -6.20 7.24 6.51
C PRO A 39 -6.87 7.49 5.15
N VAL A 40 -6.10 7.35 4.08
CA VAL A 40 -6.59 7.49 2.71
C VAL A 40 -6.93 6.12 2.16
N ILE A 41 -8.15 5.97 1.64
CA ILE A 41 -8.60 4.71 1.07
C ILE A 41 -7.99 4.52 -0.32
N ALA A 42 -7.43 3.33 -0.56
CA ALA A 42 -7.02 2.88 -1.89
C ALA A 42 -8.17 2.10 -2.54
N GLN A 43 -8.57 2.46 -3.76
CA GLN A 43 -9.66 1.81 -4.48
C GLN A 43 -9.23 1.40 -5.89
N LEU A 44 -9.34 0.10 -6.19
CA LEU A 44 -9.17 -0.39 -7.55
C LEU A 44 -10.30 0.16 -8.44
N ALA A 45 -9.94 0.76 -9.58
CA ALA A 45 -10.86 1.40 -10.50
C ALA A 45 -10.59 0.91 -11.94
N PRO A 46 -11.04 -0.30 -12.30
CA PRO A 46 -10.68 -0.94 -13.58
C PRO A 46 -11.19 -0.16 -14.81
N ASP A 47 -12.27 0.60 -14.65
CA ASP A 47 -12.89 1.38 -15.73
C ASP A 47 -12.28 2.79 -15.88
N GLN A 48 -11.30 3.16 -15.04
CA GLN A 48 -10.68 4.48 -15.09
C GLN A 48 -9.65 4.56 -16.22
N ALA A 49 -9.69 5.65 -16.99
CA ALA A 49 -8.79 5.86 -18.13
C ALA A 49 -7.34 6.24 -17.74
N VAL A 50 -7.13 6.75 -16.53
CA VAL A 50 -5.82 7.16 -16.01
C VAL A 50 -5.28 6.16 -14.98
N ALA A 51 -3.95 6.05 -14.91
CA ALA A 51 -3.29 5.05 -14.07
C ALA A 51 -3.59 5.23 -12.58
N VAL A 52 -3.67 6.48 -12.11
CA VAL A 52 -4.01 6.80 -10.72
C VAL A 52 -4.55 8.23 -10.61
N GLN A 53 -5.45 8.45 -9.65
CA GLN A 53 -5.88 9.79 -9.25
C GLN A 53 -6.39 9.81 -7.81
N SER A 54 -6.14 10.90 -7.09
CA SER A 54 -6.84 11.24 -5.85
C SER A 54 -8.15 11.99 -6.15
N VAL A 55 -9.23 11.60 -5.47
CA VAL A 55 -10.56 12.24 -5.54
C VAL A 55 -11.12 12.46 -4.13
N SER A 56 -12.03 13.42 -3.98
CA SER A 56 -12.80 13.57 -2.74
C SER A 56 -13.80 12.42 -2.61
N GLY A 57 -13.82 11.76 -1.45
CA GLY A 57 -14.85 10.81 -1.04
C GLY A 57 -15.68 11.34 0.12
N THR A 58 -16.61 10.52 0.62
CA THR A 58 -17.52 10.88 1.72
C THR A 58 -16.77 11.10 3.04
N ASP A 59 -15.80 10.24 3.35
CA ASP A 59 -15.07 10.23 4.63
C ASP A 59 -13.62 10.72 4.51
N GLY A 60 -13.28 11.36 3.39
CA GLY A 60 -11.92 11.80 3.10
C GLY A 60 -11.50 11.53 1.66
N ALA A 61 -10.23 11.79 1.36
CA ALA A 61 -9.69 11.53 0.03
C ALA A 61 -9.61 10.02 -0.25
N VAL A 62 -9.83 9.66 -1.52
CA VAL A 62 -9.68 8.30 -2.03
C VAL A 62 -8.68 8.31 -3.17
N ILE A 63 -7.72 7.38 -3.18
CA ILE A 63 -6.82 7.15 -4.31
C ILE A 63 -7.42 6.02 -5.16
N ARG A 64 -7.86 6.37 -6.36
CA ARG A 64 -8.37 5.42 -7.36
C ARG A 64 -7.24 5.04 -8.31
N TYR A 65 -6.96 3.75 -8.44
CA TYR A 65 -5.85 3.26 -9.26
C TYR A 65 -6.31 2.20 -10.27
N ASN A 66 -5.67 2.18 -11.44
CA ASN A 66 -5.87 1.19 -12.48
C ASN A 66 -4.52 0.65 -12.97
N PRO A 67 -4.10 -0.55 -12.53
CA PRO A 67 -2.81 -1.12 -12.93
C PRO A 67 -2.78 -1.58 -14.40
N ALA A 68 -3.93 -1.65 -15.08
CA ALA A 68 -3.98 -1.98 -16.50
C ALA A 68 -3.58 -0.79 -17.42
N VAL A 69 -3.55 0.43 -16.90
CA VAL A 69 -3.24 1.65 -17.67
C VAL A 69 -1.74 1.95 -17.64
N VAL A 70 -1.09 1.97 -18.81
CA VAL A 70 0.38 2.07 -18.96
C VAL A 70 1.11 0.86 -18.33
N PRO A 71 0.79 -0.37 -18.76
CA PRO A 71 1.30 -1.61 -18.13
C PRO A 71 2.83 -1.75 -18.20
N LYS A 72 3.49 -1.06 -19.14
CA LYS A 72 4.95 -1.06 -19.29
C LYS A 72 5.70 -0.45 -18.10
N LEU A 73 5.02 0.28 -17.22
CA LEU A 73 5.60 0.75 -15.96
C LEU A 73 5.88 -0.41 -15.00
N GLY A 74 5.12 -1.50 -15.12
CA GLY A 74 5.16 -2.65 -14.22
C GLY A 74 4.76 -2.27 -12.79
N GLU A 75 4.79 -3.26 -11.91
CA GLU A 75 4.37 -3.11 -10.51
C GLU A 75 5.07 -1.94 -9.80
N ALA A 76 6.40 -1.84 -9.91
CA ALA A 76 7.17 -0.75 -9.32
C ALA A 76 6.70 0.64 -9.79
N GLY A 77 6.36 0.80 -11.08
CA GLY A 77 5.87 2.07 -11.57
C GLY A 77 4.46 2.41 -11.10
N HIS A 78 3.57 1.42 -11.00
CA HIS A 78 2.25 1.63 -10.41
C HIS A 78 2.33 1.95 -8.92
N LEU A 79 3.22 1.27 -8.18
CA LEU A 79 3.49 1.54 -6.77
C LEU A 79 4.01 2.97 -6.57
N PHE A 80 4.93 3.42 -7.42
CA PHE A 80 5.41 4.80 -7.41
C PHE A 80 4.29 5.82 -7.68
N LEU A 81 3.43 5.56 -8.67
CA LEU A 81 2.30 6.44 -8.97
C LEU A 81 1.30 6.52 -7.81
N PHE A 82 1.03 5.40 -7.14
CA PHE A 82 0.23 5.39 -5.92
C PHE A 82 0.88 6.21 -4.80
N ALA A 83 2.17 5.97 -4.53
CA ALA A 83 2.93 6.72 -3.53
C ALA A 83 3.00 8.23 -3.86
N HIS A 84 3.04 8.60 -5.14
CA HIS A 84 2.95 9.99 -5.60
C HIS A 84 1.62 10.63 -5.22
N GLU A 85 0.49 9.98 -5.48
CA GLU A 85 -0.81 10.54 -5.08
C GLU A 85 -0.96 10.59 -3.56
N CYS A 86 -0.41 9.62 -2.84
CA CYS A 86 -0.33 9.68 -1.38
C CYS A 86 0.50 10.89 -0.90
N ALA A 87 1.66 11.11 -1.51
CA ALA A 87 2.52 12.25 -1.20
C ALA A 87 1.79 13.58 -1.38
N ARG A 88 1.00 13.71 -2.45
CA ARG A 88 0.20 14.92 -2.69
C ARG A 88 -0.77 15.19 -1.54
N LEU A 89 -1.54 14.18 -1.15
CA LEU A 89 -2.50 14.30 -0.07
C LEU A 89 -1.82 14.60 1.28
N ASN A 90 -0.70 13.94 1.55
CA ASN A 90 0.11 14.16 2.75
C ASN A 90 0.69 15.58 2.80
N LEU A 91 1.07 16.14 1.65
CA LEU A 91 1.57 17.51 1.50
C LEU A 91 0.45 18.57 1.49
N GLY A 92 -0.80 18.18 1.74
CA GLY A 92 -1.96 19.09 1.83
C GLY A 92 -2.48 19.56 0.47
N MET A 93 -2.09 18.90 -0.63
CA MET A 93 -2.64 19.20 -1.95
C MET A 93 -4.03 18.59 -2.05
N ALA A 94 -5.02 19.41 -2.40
CA ALA A 94 -6.40 18.96 -2.48
C ALA A 94 -6.59 17.90 -3.58
N PRO A 95 -7.41 16.84 -3.32
CA PRO A 95 -7.72 15.83 -4.31
C PRO A 95 -8.46 16.45 -5.51
N GLY A 96 -8.24 15.91 -6.71
CA GLY A 96 -8.86 16.39 -7.94
C GLY A 96 -8.33 17.73 -8.49
N GLU A 97 -7.58 18.51 -7.72
CA GLU A 97 -7.06 19.80 -8.18
C GLU A 97 -5.99 19.68 -9.28
N PRO A 98 -5.93 20.67 -10.22
CA PRO A 98 -4.92 20.72 -11.25
C PRO A 98 -3.50 20.64 -10.69
N ARG A 99 -2.67 19.83 -11.35
CA ARG A 99 -1.29 19.58 -10.95
C ARG A 99 -0.37 20.55 -11.68
N ASN A 100 0.39 21.36 -10.95
CA ASN A 100 1.52 22.09 -11.52
C ASN A 100 2.80 21.26 -11.45
N ARG A 101 3.82 21.68 -12.21
CA ARG A 101 5.08 20.94 -12.34
C ARG A 101 5.87 20.85 -11.03
N ASP A 102 5.87 21.91 -10.23
CA ASP A 102 6.71 21.98 -9.04
C ASP A 102 6.12 21.18 -7.88
N ASP A 103 4.79 21.23 -7.69
CA ASP A 103 4.09 20.35 -6.76
C ASP A 103 4.21 18.88 -7.16
N SER A 104 4.16 18.58 -8.46
CA SER A 104 4.37 17.21 -8.94
C SER A 104 5.79 16.73 -8.61
N ARG A 105 6.82 17.58 -8.77
CA ARG A 105 8.20 17.23 -8.39
C ARG A 105 8.37 17.05 -6.89
N ARG A 106 7.74 17.90 -6.07
CA ARG A 106 7.73 17.74 -4.61
C ARG A 106 7.13 16.40 -4.21
N ALA A 107 6.00 16.03 -4.81
CA ALA A 107 5.35 14.75 -4.57
C ALA A 107 6.19 13.56 -5.08
N ASP A 108 6.87 13.67 -6.23
CA ASP A 108 7.80 12.63 -6.71
C ASP A 108 8.91 12.36 -5.71
N CYS A 109 9.53 13.42 -5.18
CA CYS A 109 10.62 13.30 -4.23
C CYS A 109 10.17 12.71 -2.90
N TRP A 110 9.00 13.12 -2.41
CA TRP A 110 8.43 12.55 -1.20
C TRP A 110 8.07 11.06 -1.41
N ALA A 111 7.47 10.71 -2.54
CA ALA A 111 7.11 9.33 -2.88
C ALA A 111 8.33 8.42 -2.96
N GLY A 112 9.36 8.81 -3.73
CA GLY A 112 10.61 8.06 -3.81
C GLY A 112 11.28 7.88 -2.44
N SER A 113 11.29 8.94 -1.63
CA SER A 113 11.84 8.87 -0.26
C SER A 113 11.03 7.95 0.64
N SER A 114 9.70 7.97 0.54
CA SER A 114 8.82 7.09 1.33
C SER A 114 8.99 5.63 0.95
N LEU A 115 9.12 5.31 -0.34
CA LEU A 115 9.35 3.95 -0.83
C LEU A 115 10.72 3.38 -0.41
N LEU A 116 11.77 4.22 -0.39
CA LEU A 116 13.06 3.83 0.18
C LEU A 116 12.96 3.56 1.68
N ARG A 117 12.31 4.46 2.44
CA ARG A 117 12.21 4.34 3.91
C ARG A 117 11.36 3.14 4.34
N SER A 118 10.34 2.77 3.57
CA SER A 118 9.52 1.60 3.85
C SER A 118 10.17 0.29 3.42
N GLY A 119 11.30 0.33 2.71
CA GLY A 119 11.95 -0.85 2.16
C GLY A 119 11.20 -1.48 0.98
N LEU A 120 10.17 -0.81 0.45
CA LEU A 120 9.43 -1.26 -0.73
C LEU A 120 10.21 -1.05 -2.04
N MET A 121 11.24 -0.20 -2.01
CA MET A 121 12.20 -0.03 -3.11
C MET A 121 13.61 0.19 -2.56
N SER A 122 14.60 -0.34 -3.27
CA SER A 122 16.01 -0.02 -3.10
C SER A 122 16.43 1.19 -3.95
N LEU A 123 17.68 1.65 -3.81
CA LEU A 123 18.22 2.71 -4.68
C LEU A 123 18.34 2.25 -6.13
N ASP A 124 18.64 0.97 -6.37
CA ASP A 124 18.72 0.39 -7.70
C ASP A 124 17.32 0.34 -8.34
N ASP A 125 16.30 -0.05 -7.58
CA ASP A 125 14.90 -0.03 -8.05
C ASP A 125 14.46 1.39 -8.46
N LEU A 126 14.87 2.41 -7.70
CA LEU A 126 14.60 3.80 -8.08
C LEU A 126 15.33 4.22 -9.37
N GLY A 127 16.58 3.76 -9.56
CA GLY A 127 17.33 3.99 -10.79
C GLY A 127 16.62 3.40 -12.01
N ASP A 128 16.21 2.14 -11.91
CA ASP A 128 15.45 1.43 -12.94
C ASP A 128 14.10 2.10 -13.22
N LEU A 129 13.41 2.54 -12.16
CA LEU A 129 12.14 3.25 -12.27
C LEU A 129 12.28 4.55 -13.06
N GLN A 130 13.31 5.37 -12.79
CA GLN A 130 13.57 6.58 -13.57
C GLN A 130 13.80 6.29 -15.06
N ALA A 131 14.51 5.20 -15.37
CA ALA A 131 14.75 4.79 -16.76
C ALA A 131 13.43 4.42 -17.47
N ARG A 132 12.52 3.72 -16.78
CA ARG A 132 11.17 3.39 -17.30
C ARG A 132 10.36 4.65 -17.60
N PHE A 133 10.34 5.62 -16.68
CA PHE A 133 9.65 6.90 -16.89
C PHE A 133 10.27 7.73 -18.02
N SER A 134 11.59 7.64 -18.21
CA SER A 134 12.28 8.33 -19.31
C SER A 134 11.93 7.76 -20.68
N GLY A 135 11.48 6.50 -20.74
CA GLY A 135 11.00 5.84 -21.96
C GLY A 135 9.52 6.07 -22.29
N LEU A 136 8.82 6.96 -21.58
CA LEU A 136 7.42 7.29 -21.87
C LEU A 136 7.27 8.30 -23.01
N GLY A 137 6.39 7.99 -23.96
CA GLY A 137 5.93 8.92 -24.99
C GLY A 137 4.81 9.84 -24.49
N ALA A 138 4.45 10.85 -25.31
CA ALA A 138 3.43 11.84 -24.96
C ALA A 138 2.05 11.23 -24.68
N ALA A 139 1.65 10.23 -25.47
CA ALA A 139 0.36 9.55 -25.28
C ALA A 139 0.28 8.86 -23.91
N GLU A 140 1.36 8.20 -23.48
CA GLU A 140 1.36 7.51 -22.19
C GLU A 140 1.41 8.51 -21.03
N TRP A 141 2.16 9.60 -21.18
CA TRP A 141 2.15 10.69 -20.22
C TRP A 141 0.76 11.31 -20.03
N SER A 142 -0.10 11.34 -21.06
CA SER A 142 -1.49 11.83 -20.91
C SER A 142 -2.38 10.92 -20.05
N LEU A 143 -1.96 9.67 -19.81
CA LEU A 143 -2.63 8.72 -18.93
C LEU A 143 -2.11 8.75 -17.49
N LEU A 144 -1.09 9.57 -17.22
CA LEU A 144 -0.46 9.73 -15.92
C LEU A 144 -0.94 11.00 -15.20
N PRO A 145 -0.88 11.01 -13.86
CA PRO A 145 -1.21 12.22 -13.11
C PRO A 145 -0.23 13.35 -13.39
N GLY A 146 -0.79 14.46 -13.85
CA GLY A 146 -0.12 15.76 -13.93
C GLY A 146 0.70 15.98 -15.20
N PRO A 147 1.40 17.11 -15.29
CA PRO A 147 2.13 17.47 -16.50
C PRO A 147 3.32 16.53 -16.73
N PRO A 148 3.67 16.25 -18.00
CA PRO A 148 4.88 15.51 -18.35
C PRO A 148 6.12 16.18 -17.74
N ARG A 149 6.96 15.40 -17.08
CA ARG A 149 8.13 15.88 -16.34
C ARG A 149 9.20 14.80 -16.26
N ARG A 150 10.45 15.21 -16.02
CA ARG A 150 11.52 14.28 -15.68
C ARG A 150 11.32 13.79 -14.25
N ILE A 151 11.28 12.47 -14.07
CA ILE A 151 11.29 11.80 -12.77
C ILE A 151 12.75 11.59 -12.38
N ASP A 152 13.23 12.36 -11.40
CA ASP A 152 14.64 12.39 -10.97
C ASP A 152 14.78 12.11 -9.46
N LEU A 153 14.30 10.94 -9.07
CA LEU A 153 14.24 10.42 -7.69
C LEU A 153 15.61 10.37 -7.00
N LEU A 154 16.69 10.08 -7.74
CA LEU A 154 18.05 10.00 -7.18
C LEU A 154 18.65 11.38 -6.88
N SER A 155 18.17 12.43 -7.53
CA SER A 155 18.56 13.83 -7.26
C SER A 155 17.65 14.53 -6.27
N CYS A 156 16.58 13.86 -5.82
CA CYS A 156 15.71 14.42 -4.82
C CYS A 156 16.50 14.69 -3.53
N PRO A 157 16.30 15.87 -2.90
CA PRO A 157 16.86 16.10 -1.58
C PRO A 157 16.38 14.97 -0.68
N ARG A 158 17.29 14.22 -0.06
CA ARG A 158 16.97 13.20 0.95
C ARG A 158 16.20 13.76 2.16
N HIS A 159 15.94 15.07 2.14
CA HIS A 159 15.39 15.93 3.19
C HIS A 159 13.87 16.11 3.15
N LEU A 160 13.13 15.38 2.30
CA LEU A 160 11.67 15.24 2.46
C LEU A 160 11.35 13.92 3.16
N SER A 161 12.06 13.63 4.25
CA SER A 161 11.31 13.23 5.43
C SER A 161 10.30 14.37 5.62
N PRO A 162 8.97 14.15 5.59
CA PRO A 162 8.20 14.94 6.54
C PRO A 162 8.98 14.75 7.82
N SER A 163 9.41 15.85 8.43
CA SER A 163 9.65 15.87 9.86
C SER A 163 8.70 14.81 10.40
N LEU A 164 9.23 13.70 10.91
CA LEU A 164 8.51 13.06 11.99
C LEU A 164 8.43 14.21 12.96
N SER A 165 7.36 15.02 12.87
CA SER A 165 7.04 16.00 13.89
C SER A 165 7.26 15.19 15.14
N ALA A 166 8.18 15.67 15.99
CA ALA A 166 8.52 14.98 17.23
C ALA A 166 7.19 14.45 17.75
N PRO A 167 7.00 13.12 17.81
CA PRO A 167 5.67 12.54 17.88
C PRO A 167 4.92 13.25 19.01
N ALA A 168 3.68 13.68 18.77
CA ALA A 168 2.88 14.42 19.77
C ALA A 168 3.07 13.76 21.15
N PHE A 169 3.18 14.52 22.25
CA PHE A 169 3.49 13.97 23.57
C PHE A 169 2.66 12.70 23.87
N GLY A 170 3.31 11.52 23.94
CA GLY A 170 2.65 10.20 24.04
C GLY A 170 2.71 9.29 22.78
N GLN A 171 2.99 9.86 21.61
CA GLN A 171 3.12 9.15 20.34
C GLN A 171 4.49 8.46 20.19
N GLU A 172 5.55 8.96 20.82
CA GLU A 172 6.84 8.24 20.90
C GLU A 172 6.70 6.93 21.69
N THR A 173 5.95 6.99 22.80
CA THR A 173 5.65 5.83 23.64
C THR A 173 4.75 4.84 22.92
N TRP A 174 3.74 5.32 22.18
CA TRP A 174 2.91 4.47 21.32
C TRP A 174 3.73 3.82 20.20
N ASN A 175 4.55 4.59 19.47
CA ASN A 175 5.41 4.10 18.39
C ASN A 175 6.39 3.04 18.88
N ALA A 176 6.99 3.24 20.06
CA ALA A 176 7.87 2.26 20.68
C ALA A 176 7.09 0.99 21.10
N CYS A 177 5.86 1.13 21.57
CA CYS A 177 4.99 0.01 21.89
C CYS A 177 4.62 -0.79 20.65
N ALA A 178 4.10 -0.12 19.61
CA ALA A 178 3.70 -0.73 18.36
C ALA A 178 4.87 -1.46 17.68
N ARG A 179 6.08 -0.88 17.69
CA ARG A 179 7.29 -1.53 17.16
C ARG A 179 7.60 -2.84 17.89
N ARG A 180 7.55 -2.84 19.24
CA ARG A 180 7.76 -4.08 20.03
C ARG A 180 6.69 -5.13 19.74
N CYS A 181 5.44 -4.73 19.57
CA CYS A 181 4.36 -5.64 19.19
C CYS A 181 4.62 -6.26 17.81
N GLY A 182 5.05 -5.46 16.83
CA GLY A 182 5.43 -5.93 15.50
C GLY A 182 6.63 -6.89 15.52
N ASP A 183 7.68 -6.57 16.29
CA ASP A 183 8.85 -7.45 16.45
C ASP A 183 8.44 -8.81 17.05
N ALA A 184 7.54 -8.81 18.03
CA ALA A 184 7.02 -10.03 18.65
C ALA A 184 6.14 -10.85 17.68
N LEU A 185 5.33 -10.19 16.84
CA LEU A 185 4.58 -10.85 15.77
C LEU A 185 5.51 -11.53 14.77
N TYR A 186 6.52 -10.79 14.30
CA TYR A 186 7.51 -11.31 13.36
C TYR A 186 8.23 -12.54 13.91
N ALA A 187 8.72 -12.46 15.15
CA ALA A 187 9.39 -13.57 15.82
C ALA A 187 8.45 -14.76 16.06
N CYS A 188 7.16 -14.53 16.34
CA CYS A 188 6.16 -15.60 16.51
C CYS A 188 5.90 -16.34 15.19
N GLN A 189 5.79 -15.62 14.08
CA GLN A 189 5.50 -16.18 12.77
C GLN A 189 6.71 -16.90 12.13
N HIS A 190 7.93 -16.46 12.44
CA HIS A 190 9.16 -16.96 11.81
C HIS A 190 10.06 -17.77 12.77
N GLY A 191 9.69 -17.89 14.04
CA GLY A 191 10.41 -18.67 15.03
C GLY A 191 10.17 -20.18 14.88
N SER A 192 11.04 -21.00 15.47
CA SER A 192 10.93 -22.47 15.47
C SER A 192 9.85 -23.03 16.40
N GLY A 193 8.90 -22.19 16.84
CA GLY A 193 7.83 -22.55 17.76
C GLY A 193 6.57 -23.05 17.05
N SER A 194 5.73 -23.81 17.75
CA SER A 194 4.50 -24.40 17.20
C SER A 194 3.29 -23.44 17.14
N SER A 195 3.51 -22.12 17.18
CA SER A 195 2.42 -21.15 17.16
C SER A 195 1.88 -20.98 15.74
N SER A 196 0.58 -21.19 15.56
CA SER A 196 -0.09 -20.92 14.29
C SER A 196 -0.14 -19.42 14.00
N LYS A 197 -0.22 -19.02 12.73
CA LYS A 197 -0.38 -17.62 12.30
C LYS A 197 -1.49 -16.87 13.07
N ALA A 198 -2.67 -17.49 13.20
CA ALA A 198 -3.81 -16.92 13.93
C ALA A 198 -3.50 -16.63 15.41
N GLN A 199 -2.75 -17.51 16.08
CA GLN A 199 -2.32 -17.29 17.48
C GLN A 199 -1.33 -16.12 17.59
N CYS A 200 -0.44 -15.96 16.60
CA CYS A 200 0.48 -14.83 16.57
C CYS A 200 -0.28 -13.50 16.32
N GLU A 201 -1.27 -13.50 15.44
CA GLU A 201 -2.14 -12.35 15.17
C GLU A 201 -2.97 -11.96 16.41
N THR A 202 -3.64 -12.91 17.08
CA THR A 202 -4.39 -12.63 18.32
C THR A 202 -3.49 -12.06 19.41
N ARG A 203 -2.24 -12.55 19.54
CA ARG A 203 -1.27 -11.99 20.50
C ARG A 203 -0.83 -10.58 20.13
N HIS A 204 -0.67 -10.30 18.84
CA HIS A 204 -0.34 -8.98 18.34
C HIS A 204 -1.48 -7.98 18.62
N GLU A 205 -2.74 -8.36 18.36
CA GLU A 205 -3.92 -7.55 18.67
C GLU A 205 -3.98 -7.20 20.16
N ALA A 206 -3.79 -8.20 21.04
CA ALA A 206 -3.75 -7.98 22.49
C ALA A 206 -2.58 -7.06 22.92
N CYS A 207 -1.42 -7.17 22.26
CA CYS A 207 -0.28 -6.29 22.50
C CYS A 207 -0.59 -4.84 22.09
N MET A 208 -1.18 -4.66 20.90
CA MET A 208 -1.55 -3.35 20.36
C MET A 208 -2.63 -2.67 21.21
N ALA A 209 -3.60 -3.43 21.75
CA ALA A 209 -4.59 -2.91 22.69
C ALA A 209 -3.97 -2.34 23.98
N GLY A 210 -2.77 -2.79 24.36
CA GLY A 210 -2.02 -2.27 25.49
C GLY A 210 -1.17 -1.03 25.17
N CYS A 211 -1.13 -0.59 23.91
CA CYS A 211 -0.34 0.58 23.52
C CYS A 211 -1.02 1.93 23.80
N GLU A 212 -2.27 1.94 24.25
CA GLU A 212 -3.02 3.15 24.62
C GLU A 212 -3.11 3.32 26.15
N THR A 213 -2.06 3.88 26.77
CA THR A 213 -2.21 4.57 28.06
C THR A 213 -1.24 5.74 28.16
N GLY A 214 -1.73 6.96 27.95
CA GLY A 214 -1.04 8.23 28.27
C GLY A 214 -1.97 9.43 28.08
N PRO A 215 -1.68 10.59 28.69
CA PRO A 215 -1.84 10.93 30.10
C PRO A 215 -3.29 11.28 30.55
N ASP A 216 -4.31 11.24 29.67
CA ASP A 216 -5.67 11.73 30.01
C ASP A 216 -6.61 10.66 30.60
N ALA A 217 -6.05 9.64 31.25
CA ALA A 217 -6.83 8.70 32.04
C ALA A 217 -6.99 9.18 33.49
N ARG A 218 -7.69 10.30 33.70
CA ARG A 218 -8.40 10.66 34.95
C ARG A 218 -9.60 11.56 34.69
#